data_AF-D7KAN6-F1
#
_entry.id   AF-D7KAN6-F1
#
_cell.length_a   1.000
_cell.length_b   1.000
_cell.length_c   1.000
_cell.angle_alpha   90.00
_cell.angle_beta   90.00
_cell.angle_gamma   90.00
#
_symmetry.space_group_name_H-M   'P 1'
#
loop_
_entity.id
_entity.type
_entity.pdbx_description
1 polymer ?
#
loop_
_entity_poly.entity_id
_entity_poly.type
_entity_poly.pdbx_seq_one_letter_code
_entity_poly.pdbx_strand_id
1 'polypeptide(L)'
;MVAVPEDREKTNPRKRYRIVNGSAGKNLELSSVKKYNKSTHSAASSYHITLDAIALHPFETKVYEISYGKLALSCPIARPLGETTIDEIKRCSSSLYKNFSPIDAMPEWPPENPFEHSKLLNSYELQDNDWIRLYLELAVATTNRGTITDHNDLSNLKIIQVAIDTTPQNVDLVLNRTNFAIVYIRYKDSCEARVGKDVDRVAIVRRAFHEQLGCFSLVGKTLSLPKE
;
A
#
# COMPACT_ATOMS: atom_id res chain seq x y z
N MET A 1 -38.31 4.68 -19.15
CA MET A 1 -37.80 5.89 -18.48
C MET A 1 -36.28 5.81 -18.56
N VAL A 2 -35.69 6.56 -19.48
CA VAL A 2 -34.27 6.45 -19.87
C VAL A 2 -33.47 7.36 -18.94
N ALA A 3 -32.60 6.78 -18.11
CA ALA A 3 -31.69 7.55 -17.27
C ALA A 3 -30.42 7.83 -18.09
N VAL A 4 -30.27 9.10 -18.46
CA VAL A 4 -29.05 9.69 -19.03
C VAL A 4 -27.95 9.62 -17.97
N PRO A 5 -26.72 9.20 -18.30
CA PRO A 5 -25.62 9.28 -17.34
C PRO A 5 -25.16 10.73 -17.22
N GLU A 6 -25.27 11.29 -16.02
CA GLU A 6 -24.65 12.56 -15.65
C GLU A 6 -23.13 12.36 -15.61
N ASP A 7 -22.43 12.95 -16.57
CA ASP A 7 -20.98 13.14 -16.53
C ASP A 7 -20.61 13.95 -15.29
N ARG A 8 -20.00 13.29 -14.30
CA ARG A 8 -19.25 13.95 -13.24
C ARG A 8 -17.78 13.70 -13.46
N GLU A 9 -17.23 14.49 -14.36
CA GLU A 9 -15.80 14.74 -14.48
C GLU A 9 -15.33 15.47 -13.21
N LYS A 10 -15.17 14.72 -12.11
CA LYS A 10 -14.44 15.20 -10.94
C LYS A 10 -12.96 15.10 -11.28
N THR A 11 -12.36 16.25 -11.58
CA THR A 11 -10.93 16.46 -11.70
C THR A 11 -10.22 15.96 -10.44
N ASN A 12 -9.78 14.69 -10.50
CA ASN A 12 -9.01 14.06 -9.45
C ASN A 12 -7.62 14.71 -9.43
N PRO A 13 -7.18 15.36 -8.34
CA PRO A 13 -5.84 15.92 -8.27
C PRO A 13 -4.83 14.79 -8.50
N ARG A 14 -4.12 14.86 -9.63
CA ARG A 14 -3.14 13.86 -10.08
C ARG A 14 -2.03 13.74 -9.04
N LYS A 15 -2.14 12.77 -8.13
CA LYS A 15 -1.02 12.35 -7.29
C LYS A 15 -0.12 11.46 -8.12
N ARG A 16 1.16 11.84 -8.18
CA ARG A 16 2.22 11.04 -8.77
C ARG A 16 2.52 9.90 -7.82
N TYR A 17 2.11 8.69 -8.18
CA TYR A 17 2.59 7.49 -7.48
C TYR A 17 3.59 6.79 -8.38
N ARG A 18 4.83 6.68 -7.90
CA ARG A 18 5.88 5.90 -8.53
C ARG A 18 5.64 4.42 -8.26
N ILE A 19 5.26 3.66 -9.27
CA ILE A 19 5.20 2.20 -9.20
C ILE A 19 6.61 1.67 -9.47
N VAL A 20 7.26 1.08 -8.47
CA VAL A 20 8.56 0.43 -8.63
C VAL A 20 8.33 -1.07 -8.82
N ASN A 21 8.52 -1.57 -10.04
CA ASN A 21 8.49 -3.00 -10.33
C ASN A 21 9.90 -3.61 -10.14
N GLY A 22 9.98 -4.69 -9.37
CA GLY A 22 11.21 -5.28 -8.83
C GLY A 22 12.14 -6.00 -9.81
N SER A 23 12.11 -5.74 -11.12
CA SER A 23 13.07 -6.34 -12.06
C SER A 23 13.62 -5.40 -13.14
N ALA A 24 13.14 -4.16 -13.20
CA ALA A 24 13.80 -3.06 -13.90
C ALA A 24 13.24 -1.78 -13.29
N GLY A 25 14.07 -1.00 -12.60
CA GLY A 25 13.68 0.24 -11.94
C GLY A 25 13.21 1.32 -12.92
N LYS A 26 12.04 1.12 -13.54
CA LYS A 26 11.35 2.11 -14.36
C LYS A 26 10.40 2.85 -13.46
N ASN A 27 10.61 4.16 -13.36
CA ASN A 27 9.78 5.07 -12.61
C ASN A 27 8.48 5.31 -13.41
N LEU A 28 7.42 4.57 -13.09
CA LEU A 28 6.13 4.73 -13.75
C LEU A 28 5.25 5.66 -12.92
N GLU A 29 4.76 6.73 -13.54
CA GLU A 29 3.81 7.65 -12.93
C GLU A 29 2.40 7.28 -13.38
N LEU A 30 1.51 7.06 -12.42
CA LEU A 30 0.10 6.81 -12.70
C LEU A 30 -0.56 8.07 -13.30
N SER A 31 -1.22 7.93 -14.46
CA SER A 31 -2.05 8.99 -15.05
C SER A 31 -3.48 8.90 -14.56
N SER A 32 -4.11 7.74 -14.75
CA SER A 32 -5.55 7.55 -14.51
C SER A 32 -5.91 6.08 -14.33
N VAL A 33 -7.01 5.83 -13.62
CA VAL A 33 -7.67 4.52 -13.60
C VAL A 33 -8.64 4.46 -14.78
N LYS A 34 -8.39 3.57 -15.74
CA LYS A 34 -9.23 3.43 -16.93
C LYS A 34 -10.50 2.63 -16.65
N LYS A 35 -10.35 1.53 -15.91
CA LYS A 35 -11.46 0.70 -15.43
C LYS A 35 -11.02 -0.13 -14.24
N TYR A 36 -11.98 -0.55 -13.43
CA TYR A 36 -11.76 -1.58 -12.42
C TYR A 36 -12.98 -2.49 -12.28
N ASN A 37 -12.72 -3.74 -11.92
CA ASN A 37 -13.74 -4.69 -11.51
C ASN A 37 -13.52 -5.02 -10.04
N LYS A 38 -14.60 -4.99 -9.25
CA LYS A 38 -14.58 -5.29 -7.82
C LYS A 38 -15.46 -6.52 -7.54
N SER A 39 -14.98 -7.46 -6.74
CA SER A 39 -15.83 -8.56 -6.24
C SER A 39 -16.85 -8.07 -5.21
N THR A 40 -18.06 -8.61 -5.24
CA THR A 40 -19.17 -8.16 -4.36
C THR A 40 -19.54 -9.15 -3.25
N HIS A 41 -18.95 -10.34 -3.23
CA HIS A 41 -19.38 -11.44 -2.36
C HIS A 41 -18.95 -11.32 -0.89
N SER A 42 -17.92 -10.52 -0.59
CA SER A 42 -17.34 -10.39 0.75
C SER A 42 -16.97 -8.94 1.07
N ALA A 43 -16.94 -8.60 2.36
CA ALA A 43 -16.53 -7.29 2.84
C ALA A 43 -15.08 -6.96 2.43
N ALA A 44 -14.17 -7.94 2.57
CA ALA A 44 -12.84 -7.89 1.98
C ALA A 44 -12.96 -8.16 0.46
N SER A 45 -12.59 -7.20 -0.37
CA SER A 45 -12.82 -7.26 -1.82
C SER A 45 -11.55 -7.50 -2.63
N SER A 46 -11.70 -8.18 -3.76
CA SER A 46 -10.69 -8.22 -4.82
C SER A 46 -10.97 -7.13 -5.85
N TYR A 47 -9.90 -6.53 -6.38
CA TYR A 47 -9.94 -5.50 -7.40
C TYR A 47 -9.05 -5.94 -8.57
N HIS A 48 -9.59 -5.86 -9.77
CA HIS A 48 -8.81 -5.98 -11.00
C HIS A 48 -8.88 -4.65 -11.73
N ILE A 49 -7.76 -3.96 -11.84
CA ILE A 49 -7.68 -2.55 -12.21
C ILE A 49 -6.82 -2.44 -13.46
N THR A 50 -7.32 -1.70 -14.46
CA THR A 50 -6.54 -1.26 -15.61
C THR A 50 -6.21 0.22 -15.42
N LEU A 51 -4.92 0.54 -15.50
CA LEU A 51 -4.35 1.85 -15.25
C LEU A 51 -3.73 2.38 -16.55
N ASP A 52 -3.78 3.68 -16.76
CA ASP A 52 -2.94 4.35 -17.76
C ASP A 52 -1.71 4.92 -17.04
N ALA A 53 -0.52 4.62 -17.55
CA ALA A 53 0.75 5.15 -17.05
C ALA A 53 1.28 6.22 -17.99
N ILE A 54 1.86 7.28 -17.45
CA ILE A 54 2.48 8.33 -18.25
C ILE A 54 3.69 7.71 -18.99
N ALA A 55 3.73 7.92 -20.31
CA ALA A 55 4.78 7.45 -21.22
C ALA A 55 4.89 5.92 -21.40
N LEU A 56 3.88 5.13 -21.03
CA LEU A 56 3.88 3.68 -21.25
C LEU A 56 2.50 3.13 -21.66
N HIS A 57 2.53 1.90 -22.15
CA HIS A 57 1.32 1.13 -22.45
C HIS A 57 0.47 0.98 -21.17
N PRO A 58 -0.86 0.82 -21.31
CA PRO A 58 -1.73 0.58 -20.16
C PRO A 58 -1.19 -0.56 -19.29
N PHE A 59 -1.44 -0.50 -17.99
CA PHE A 59 -0.95 -1.45 -17.01
C PHE A 59 -2.13 -2.16 -16.36
N GLU A 60 -1.97 -3.42 -16.00
CA GLU A 60 -2.96 -4.13 -15.20
C GLU A 60 -2.40 -4.45 -13.82
N THR A 61 -3.27 -4.31 -12.83
CA THR A 61 -2.98 -4.78 -11.48
C THR A 61 -4.16 -5.51 -10.88
N LYS A 62 -3.86 -6.54 -10.10
CA LYS A 62 -4.83 -7.24 -9.27
C LYS A 62 -4.44 -7.07 -7.82
N VAL A 63 -5.41 -6.67 -6.99
CA VAL A 63 -5.24 -6.49 -5.56
C VAL A 63 -6.32 -7.27 -4.82
N TYR A 64 -5.91 -8.05 -3.83
CA TYR A 64 -6.78 -8.72 -2.88
C TYR A 64 -6.70 -7.98 -1.54
N GLU A 65 -7.84 -7.46 -1.08
CA GLU A 65 -8.03 -7.11 0.32
C GLU A 65 -8.25 -8.41 1.09
N ILE A 66 -7.36 -8.70 2.04
CA ILE A 66 -7.37 -9.95 2.80
C ILE A 66 -8.27 -9.81 4.03
N SER A 67 -8.33 -8.61 4.61
CA SER A 67 -9.16 -8.31 5.77
C SER A 67 -9.78 -6.93 5.67
N TYR A 68 -11.09 -6.86 5.90
CA TYR A 68 -11.82 -5.60 5.93
C TYR A 68 -11.43 -4.78 7.17
N GLY A 69 -11.22 -3.48 6.99
CA GLY A 69 -10.91 -2.55 8.09
C GLY A 69 -9.46 -2.60 8.59
N LYS A 70 -8.60 -3.37 7.92
CA LYS A 70 -7.17 -3.51 8.25
C LYS A 70 -6.34 -3.29 7.00
N LEU A 71 -5.13 -2.74 7.17
CA LEU A 71 -4.17 -2.75 6.08
C LEU A 71 -3.67 -4.18 5.92
N ALA A 72 -4.28 -4.93 5.02
CA ALA A 72 -3.88 -6.28 4.65
C ALA A 72 -4.18 -6.53 3.17
N LEU A 73 -3.17 -6.34 2.33
CA LEU A 73 -3.27 -6.37 0.88
C LEU A 73 -2.29 -7.39 0.28
N SER A 74 -2.72 -8.06 -0.78
CA SER A 74 -1.87 -8.86 -1.66
C SER A 74 -2.07 -8.41 -3.10
N CYS A 75 -0.96 -8.19 -3.81
CA CYS A 75 -0.92 -7.77 -5.20
C CYS A 75 -0.11 -8.79 -6.00
N PRO A 76 -0.76 -9.84 -6.55
CA PRO A 76 -0.07 -10.85 -7.35
C PRO A 76 0.11 -10.45 -8.81
N ILE A 77 -0.57 -9.40 -9.29
CA ILE A 77 -0.46 -8.95 -10.68
C ILE A 77 -0.14 -7.46 -10.67
N ALA A 78 0.97 -7.10 -11.29
CA ALA A 78 1.38 -5.73 -11.57
C ALA A 78 2.27 -5.74 -12.83
N ARG A 79 1.69 -5.60 -14.01
CA ARG A 79 2.42 -5.72 -15.29
C ARG A 79 1.76 -4.92 -16.43
N PRO A 80 2.49 -4.65 -17.54
CA PRO A 80 1.90 -4.06 -18.74
C PRO A 80 0.73 -4.89 -19.28
N LEU A 81 -0.32 -4.21 -19.74
CA LEU A 81 -1.53 -4.84 -20.26
C LEU A 81 -1.20 -5.59 -21.56
N GLY A 82 -1.58 -6.87 -21.62
CA GLY A 82 -1.37 -7.73 -22.79
C GLY A 82 -0.09 -8.58 -22.73
N GLU A 83 0.83 -8.31 -21.79
CA GLU A 83 1.96 -9.18 -21.51
C GLU A 83 1.49 -10.33 -20.58
N THR A 84 0.92 -11.38 -21.17
CA THR A 84 0.58 -12.60 -20.43
C THR A 84 1.39 -13.79 -20.93
N THR A 85 2.45 -14.13 -20.20
CA THR A 85 3.13 -15.41 -20.40
C THR A 85 2.44 -16.49 -19.56
N ILE A 86 2.30 -17.70 -20.11
CA ILE A 86 1.67 -18.85 -19.43
C ILE A 86 2.36 -19.17 -18.09
N ASP A 87 3.65 -18.84 -17.96
CA ASP A 87 4.44 -19.04 -16.75
C ASP A 87 4.06 -18.09 -15.60
N GLU A 88 3.61 -16.86 -15.88
CA GLU A 88 3.16 -15.90 -14.87
C GLU A 88 1.84 -16.32 -14.21
N ILE A 89 0.92 -16.92 -14.97
CA ILE A 89 -0.36 -17.43 -14.46
C ILE A 89 -0.14 -18.59 -13.46
N LYS A 90 0.83 -19.46 -13.73
CA LYS A 90 1.19 -20.60 -12.86
C LYS A 90 1.91 -20.17 -11.58
N ARG A 91 2.67 -19.07 -11.62
CA ARG A 91 3.42 -18.54 -10.45
C ARG A 91 2.51 -18.01 -9.35
N CYS A 92 1.50 -17.21 -9.70
CA CYS A 92 0.59 -16.59 -8.74
C CYS A 92 -0.42 -17.56 -8.09
N SER A 93 -0.56 -18.76 -8.65
CA SER A 93 -1.46 -19.82 -8.17
C SER A 93 -0.75 -20.89 -7.34
N SER A 94 0.58 -20.78 -7.15
CA SER A 94 1.37 -21.76 -6.40
C SER A 94 0.95 -21.85 -4.94
N SER A 95 0.93 -23.08 -4.40
CA SER A 95 0.59 -23.39 -3.01
C SER A 95 1.50 -22.70 -1.99
N LEU A 96 2.72 -22.31 -2.38
CA LEU A 96 3.66 -21.58 -1.52
C LEU A 96 3.11 -20.21 -1.09
N TYR A 97 2.43 -19.49 -1.99
CA TYR A 97 1.79 -18.20 -1.65
C TYR A 97 0.45 -18.35 -0.95
N LYS A 98 -0.20 -19.51 -1.04
CA LYS A 98 -1.44 -19.81 -0.29
C LYS A 98 -1.17 -19.99 1.21
N ASN A 99 0.05 -20.39 1.58
CA ASN A 99 0.42 -20.69 2.96
C ASN A 99 0.93 -19.47 3.73
N PHE A 100 1.24 -18.36 3.05
CA PHE A 100 1.59 -17.11 3.73
C PHE A 100 0.40 -16.17 3.72
N SER A 101 -0.33 -16.12 4.83
CA SER A 101 -1.26 -15.04 5.08
C SER A 101 -0.47 -13.83 5.57
N PRO A 102 -0.44 -12.71 4.83
CA PRO A 102 0.22 -11.51 5.29
C PRO A 102 -0.29 -11.02 6.66
N ILE A 103 -1.51 -11.39 7.06
CA ILE A 103 -2.10 -11.07 8.37
C ILE A 103 -1.31 -11.71 9.52
N ASP A 104 -0.79 -12.92 9.33
CA ASP A 104 -0.01 -13.64 10.35
C ASP A 104 1.37 -12.99 10.56
N ALA A 105 1.73 -12.08 9.66
CA ALA A 105 2.97 -11.32 9.61
C ALA A 105 2.79 -9.84 10.03
N MET A 106 1.67 -9.50 10.69
CA MET A 106 1.38 -8.14 11.15
C MET A 106 2.55 -7.60 12.00
N PRO A 107 3.18 -6.47 11.63
CA PRO A 107 4.34 -6.00 12.34
C PRO A 107 3.97 -5.48 13.74
N GLU A 108 4.90 -5.64 14.67
CA GLU A 108 4.80 -5.13 16.02
C GLU A 108 5.71 -3.92 16.23
N TRP A 109 5.43 -3.18 17.30
CA TRP A 109 6.33 -2.14 17.75
C TRP A 109 7.58 -2.82 18.33
N PRO A 110 8.79 -2.46 17.88
CA PRO A 110 10.00 -3.10 18.37
C PRO A 110 10.27 -2.72 19.84
N PRO A 111 11.02 -3.54 20.59
CA PRO A 111 11.37 -3.24 21.98
C PRO A 111 12.14 -1.93 22.15
N GLU A 112 13.04 -1.65 21.21
CA GLU A 112 13.80 -0.40 21.13
C GLU A 112 13.09 0.60 20.20
N ASN A 113 13.26 1.89 20.44
CA ASN A 113 12.66 2.92 19.62
C ASN A 113 13.21 2.86 18.18
N PRO A 114 12.39 2.56 17.16
CA PRO A 114 12.89 2.39 15.81
C PRO A 114 13.44 3.70 15.23
N PHE A 115 13.05 4.86 15.77
CA PHE A 115 13.52 6.17 15.32
C PHE A 115 14.88 6.57 15.89
N GLU A 116 15.43 5.85 16.87
CA GLU A 116 16.76 6.12 17.45
C GLU A 116 17.88 5.41 16.68
N HIS A 117 17.59 4.25 16.08
CA HIS A 117 18.62 3.35 15.54
C HIS A 117 18.51 3.08 14.03
N SER A 118 17.43 3.51 13.38
CA SER A 118 17.23 3.28 11.94
C SER A 118 17.65 4.47 11.08
N LYS A 119 17.71 4.24 9.75
CA LYS A 119 17.93 5.32 8.79
C LYS A 119 16.73 6.28 8.82
N LEU A 120 16.89 7.40 9.53
CA LEU A 120 15.96 8.52 9.50
C LEU A 120 16.00 9.20 8.13
N LEU A 121 14.86 9.24 7.45
CA LEU A 121 14.74 9.97 6.19
C LEU A 121 14.50 11.45 6.46
N ASN A 122 15.30 12.32 5.84
CA ASN A 122 15.07 13.77 5.89
C ASN A 122 13.92 14.19 4.95
N SER A 123 13.49 15.46 5.05
CA SER A 123 12.36 15.98 4.26
C SER A 123 12.54 15.89 2.74
N TYR A 124 13.77 15.95 2.23
CA TYR A 124 14.08 15.83 0.81
C TYR A 124 14.03 14.37 0.35
N GLU A 125 14.59 13.45 1.14
CA GLU A 125 14.46 12.02 0.89
C GLU A 125 12.98 11.58 0.93
N LEU A 126 12.14 12.20 1.75
CA LEU A 126 10.70 11.92 1.75
C LEU A 126 9.99 12.37 0.46
N GLN A 127 10.44 13.45 -0.19
CA GLN A 127 9.88 13.89 -1.48
C GLN A 127 10.21 12.92 -2.62
N ASP A 128 11.36 12.24 -2.57
CA ASP A 128 11.73 11.23 -3.57
C ASP A 128 11.11 9.84 -3.30
N ASN A 129 10.46 9.66 -2.14
CA ASN A 129 9.88 8.40 -1.69
C ASN A 129 8.35 8.47 -1.54
N ASP A 130 7.65 8.81 -2.64
CA ASP A 130 6.18 8.85 -2.72
C ASP A 130 5.48 7.59 -2.19
N TRP A 131 6.15 6.44 -2.24
CA TRP A 131 5.63 5.17 -1.75
C TRP A 131 5.45 5.16 -0.21
N ILE A 132 6.23 5.92 0.56
CA ILE A 132 6.08 6.05 2.02
C ILE A 132 4.75 6.75 2.31
N ARG A 133 4.48 7.85 1.60
CA ARG A 133 3.21 8.56 1.71
C ARG A 133 2.06 7.65 1.34
N LEU A 134 2.19 6.87 0.27
CA LEU A 134 1.19 5.88 -0.14
C LEU A 134 0.93 4.85 0.98
N TYR A 135 1.97 4.31 1.62
CA TYR A 135 1.79 3.34 2.71
C TYR A 135 1.07 3.94 3.90
N LEU A 136 1.40 5.17 4.28
CA LEU A 136 0.70 5.89 5.34
C LEU A 136 -0.79 6.12 4.97
N GLU A 137 -1.06 6.61 3.75
CA GLU A 137 -2.42 6.86 3.28
C GLU A 137 -3.25 5.57 3.25
N LEU A 138 -2.67 4.46 2.80
CA LEU A 138 -3.34 3.15 2.82
C LEU A 138 -3.60 2.65 4.25
N ALA A 139 -2.64 2.79 5.16
CA ALA A 139 -2.82 2.41 6.56
C ALA A 139 -3.99 3.17 7.20
N VAL A 140 -4.03 4.50 7.01
CA VAL A 140 -5.10 5.34 7.56
C VAL A 140 -6.44 5.07 6.87
N ALA A 141 -6.47 4.94 5.54
CA ALA A 141 -7.68 4.71 4.75
C ALA A 141 -8.37 3.39 5.09
N THR A 142 -7.60 2.32 5.25
CA THR A 142 -8.15 1.00 5.55
C THR A 142 -8.68 0.90 6.99
N THR A 143 -7.99 1.49 7.96
CA THR A 143 -8.42 1.46 9.39
C THR A 143 -9.59 2.42 9.67
N ASN A 144 -9.74 3.49 8.91
CA ASN A 144 -10.77 4.53 9.13
C ASN A 144 -11.79 4.59 7.98
N ARG A 145 -12.03 3.46 7.32
CA ARG A 145 -12.85 3.37 6.09
C ARG A 145 -14.27 3.94 6.23
N GLY A 146 -14.82 3.95 7.45
CA GLY A 146 -16.16 4.50 7.71
C GLY A 146 -16.21 6.03 7.91
N THR A 147 -15.08 6.67 8.21
CA THR A 147 -15.00 8.12 8.47
C THR A 147 -14.34 8.91 7.34
N ILE A 148 -13.61 8.23 6.45
CA ILE A 148 -12.98 8.84 5.28
C ILE A 148 -14.00 8.86 4.15
N THR A 149 -14.43 10.06 3.78
CA THR A 149 -15.47 10.28 2.75
C THR A 149 -14.91 10.94 1.50
N ASP A 150 -13.79 11.67 1.63
CA ASP A 150 -13.08 12.29 0.52
C ASP A 150 -11.56 12.04 0.61
N HIS A 151 -10.89 12.05 -0.52
CA HIS A 151 -9.43 11.99 -0.62
C HIS A 151 -8.74 13.16 0.09
N ASN A 152 -9.42 14.30 0.19
CA ASN A 152 -8.96 15.46 0.96
C ASN A 152 -8.81 15.15 2.46
N ASP A 153 -9.51 14.14 2.98
CA ASP A 153 -9.35 13.75 4.40
C ASP A 153 -7.92 13.27 4.69
N LEU A 154 -7.20 12.77 3.68
CA LEU A 154 -5.84 12.26 3.81
C LEU A 154 -4.75 13.33 3.59
N SER A 155 -5.07 14.53 3.09
CA SER A 155 -4.08 15.61 2.95
C SER A 155 -3.60 16.15 4.30
N ASN A 156 -4.42 15.99 5.34
CA ASN A 156 -4.16 16.43 6.73
C ASN A 156 -3.07 15.63 7.46
N LEU A 157 -2.58 14.55 6.85
CA LEU A 157 -1.49 13.75 7.38
C LEU A 157 -0.16 14.48 7.15
N LYS A 158 0.65 14.64 8.19
CA LYS A 158 2.00 15.22 8.10
C LYS A 158 3.03 14.22 8.62
N ILE A 159 3.88 13.71 7.74
CA ILE A 159 4.99 12.82 8.12
C ILE A 159 6.02 13.63 8.92
N ILE A 160 6.44 13.10 10.06
CA ILE A 160 7.40 13.70 10.97
C ILE A 160 8.75 12.97 10.88
N GLN A 161 8.73 11.65 11.02
CA GLN A 161 9.93 10.80 10.98
C GLN A 161 9.61 9.47 10.32
N VAL A 162 10.59 8.89 9.63
CA VAL A 162 10.47 7.58 9.03
C VAL A 162 11.70 6.75 9.34
N ALA A 163 11.46 5.51 9.72
CA ALA A 163 12.42 4.48 10.02
C ALA A 163 12.15 3.28 9.11
N ILE A 164 13.21 2.67 8.55
CA ILE A 164 13.10 1.46 7.73
C ILE A 164 13.99 0.39 8.34
N ASP A 165 13.37 -0.73 8.71
CA ASP A 165 14.04 -1.94 9.17
C ASP A 165 13.97 -3.01 8.08
N THR A 166 15.13 -3.59 7.75
CA THR A 166 15.29 -4.65 6.74
C THR A 166 15.86 -5.92 7.37
N THR A 167 15.94 -5.97 8.70
CA THR A 167 16.42 -7.12 9.45
C THR A 167 15.45 -8.29 9.22
N PRO A 168 15.94 -9.46 8.78
CA PRO A 168 15.07 -10.62 8.55
C PRO A 168 14.40 -11.10 9.84
N GLN A 169 13.09 -11.32 9.81
CA GLN A 169 12.35 -12.00 10.88
C GLN A 169 12.24 -13.51 10.63
N ASN A 170 11.89 -14.29 11.65
CA ASN A 170 11.70 -15.74 11.53
C ASN A 170 10.73 -16.13 10.40
N VAL A 171 9.64 -15.37 10.27
CA VAL A 171 8.65 -15.53 9.20
C VAL A 171 9.20 -15.21 7.80
N ASP A 172 10.22 -14.36 7.71
CA ASP A 172 10.89 -14.01 6.44
C ASP A 172 11.82 -15.12 5.96
N LEU A 173 12.49 -15.80 6.90
CA LEU A 173 13.40 -16.93 6.59
C LEU A 173 12.67 -18.11 5.96
N VAL A 174 11.37 -18.28 6.24
CA VAL A 174 10.53 -19.31 5.62
C VAL A 174 10.29 -19.01 4.14
N LEU A 175 10.34 -17.73 3.75
CA LEU A 175 10.02 -17.23 2.42
C LEU A 175 11.29 -16.84 1.66
N ASN A 176 12.19 -17.81 1.48
CA ASN A 176 13.40 -17.69 0.66
C ASN A 176 13.16 -16.86 -0.62
N ARG A 177 14.03 -15.88 -0.90
CA ARG A 177 13.94 -14.93 -2.05
C ARG A 177 12.78 -13.92 -1.98
N THR A 178 12.33 -13.62 -0.77
CA THR A 178 11.38 -12.53 -0.53
C THR A 178 12.11 -11.37 0.14
N ASN A 179 11.97 -10.19 -0.45
CA ASN A 179 12.51 -8.96 0.10
C ASN A 179 11.47 -8.33 1.03
N PHE A 180 11.82 -8.22 2.31
CA PHE A 180 10.95 -7.62 3.31
C PHE A 180 11.53 -6.30 3.80
N ALA A 181 10.63 -5.42 4.23
CA ALA A 181 11.01 -4.27 5.04
C ALA A 181 9.83 -3.89 5.94
N ILE A 182 10.14 -3.39 7.13
CA ILE A 182 9.19 -2.77 8.04
C ILE A 182 9.47 -1.28 8.04
N VAL A 183 8.42 -0.50 7.82
CA VAL A 183 8.47 0.94 7.68
C VAL A 183 7.66 1.51 8.83
N TYR A 184 8.35 2.21 9.72
CA TYR A 184 7.71 2.95 10.81
C TYR A 184 7.62 4.41 10.39
N ILE A 185 6.41 4.96 10.44
CA ILE A 185 6.10 6.31 9.97
C ILE A 185 5.46 7.05 11.14
N ARG A 186 6.21 7.94 11.79
CA ARG A 186 5.65 8.88 12.77
C ARG A 186 4.99 10.02 12.02
N TYR A 187 3.74 10.31 12.32
CA TYR A 187 2.97 11.34 11.63
C TYR A 187 2.01 12.04 12.58
N LYS A 188 1.67 13.27 12.22
CA LYS A 188 0.56 14.02 12.80
C LYS A 188 -0.68 13.87 11.95
N ASP A 189 -1.82 13.71 12.60
CA ASP A 189 -3.13 13.70 11.97
C ASP A 189 -3.96 14.86 12.52
N SER A 190 -4.22 15.84 11.68
CA SER A 190 -5.00 17.03 12.04
C SER A 190 -6.48 16.92 11.68
N CYS A 191 -6.93 15.76 11.16
CA CYS A 191 -8.33 15.54 10.82
C CYS A 191 -9.18 15.33 12.08
N GLU A 192 -9.86 16.37 12.56
CA GLU A 192 -10.70 16.31 13.76
C GLU A 192 -11.79 15.24 13.67
N ALA A 193 -12.40 15.04 12.50
CA ALA A 193 -13.41 13.99 12.29
C ALA A 193 -12.87 12.57 12.53
N ARG A 194 -11.57 12.34 12.34
CA ARG A 194 -10.93 11.03 12.51
C ARG A 194 -10.31 10.87 13.89
N VAL A 195 -9.70 11.92 14.43
CA VAL A 195 -8.84 11.83 15.61
C VAL A 195 -9.20 12.80 16.74
N GLY A 196 -10.22 13.64 16.55
CA GLY A 196 -10.68 14.64 17.50
C GLY A 196 -9.79 15.89 17.53
N LYS A 197 -8.54 15.76 17.99
CA LYS A 197 -7.52 16.84 18.02
C LYS A 197 -6.25 16.37 17.33
N ASP A 198 -5.32 17.26 16.98
CA ASP A 198 -4.01 16.89 16.42
C ASP A 198 -3.33 15.83 17.31
N VAL A 199 -3.22 14.59 16.81
CA VAL A 199 -2.65 13.46 17.55
C VAL A 199 -1.40 12.97 16.83
N ASP A 200 -0.32 12.82 17.60
CA ASP A 200 0.90 12.15 17.14
C ASP A 200 0.69 10.63 17.12
N ARG A 201 0.98 10.01 15.98
CA ARG A 201 0.65 8.63 15.66
C ARG A 201 1.80 7.97 14.96
N VAL A 202 1.80 6.64 14.98
CA VAL A 202 2.73 5.85 14.17
C VAL A 202 1.97 4.87 13.29
N ALA A 203 2.32 4.80 12.02
CA ALA A 203 1.97 3.69 11.16
C ALA A 203 3.14 2.71 11.12
N ILE A 204 2.86 1.43 11.33
CA ILE A 204 3.83 0.35 11.18
C ILE A 204 3.39 -0.48 9.99
N VAL A 205 4.20 -0.51 8.94
CA VAL A 205 3.85 -1.14 7.66
C VAL A 205 4.95 -2.10 7.24
N ARG A 206 4.60 -3.37 7.08
CA ARG A 206 5.48 -4.39 6.52
C ARG A 206 5.14 -4.60 5.06
N ARG A 207 6.15 -4.50 4.20
CA ARG A 207 6.12 -4.87 2.79
C ARG A 207 6.85 -6.19 2.58
N ALA A 208 6.35 -7.00 1.68
CA ALA A 208 7.03 -8.20 1.18
C ALA A 208 6.95 -8.23 -0.34
N PHE A 209 8.07 -8.52 -1.01
CA PHE A 209 8.10 -8.72 -2.45
C PHE A 209 8.82 -10.02 -2.79
N HIS A 210 8.10 -10.96 -3.40
CA HIS A 210 8.66 -12.23 -3.81
C HIS A 210 9.08 -12.18 -5.27
N GLU A 211 10.39 -12.06 -5.51
CA GLU A 211 10.95 -11.76 -6.83
C GLU A 211 10.54 -12.77 -7.90
N GLN A 212 10.65 -14.07 -7.59
CA GLN A 212 10.35 -15.14 -8.56
C GLN A 212 8.87 -15.19 -8.97
N LEU A 213 7.96 -14.73 -8.10
CA LEU A 213 6.52 -14.79 -8.34
C LEU A 213 5.96 -13.44 -8.77
N GLY A 214 6.73 -12.36 -8.64
CA GLY A 214 6.27 -11.00 -8.92
C GLY A 214 5.16 -10.54 -7.97
N CYS A 215 4.99 -11.21 -6.84
CA CYS A 215 3.92 -10.95 -5.90
C CYS A 215 4.37 -9.96 -4.82
N PHE A 216 3.55 -8.96 -4.57
CA PHE A 216 3.76 -7.98 -3.51
C PHE A 216 2.70 -8.13 -2.42
N SER A 217 3.05 -7.96 -1.15
CA SER A 217 2.07 -7.85 -0.06
C SER A 217 2.41 -6.70 0.87
N LEU A 218 1.36 -6.15 1.47
CA LEU A 218 1.45 -5.02 2.39
C LEU A 218 0.52 -5.27 3.57
N VAL A 219 1.08 -5.26 4.77
CA VAL A 219 0.31 -5.30 6.01
C VAL A 219 0.72 -4.22 6.97
N GLY A 220 -0.21 -3.75 7.79
CA GLY A 220 0.14 -2.77 8.79
C GLY A 220 -1.00 -2.35 9.68
N LYS A 221 -0.66 -1.46 10.60
CA LYS A 221 -1.56 -0.89 11.58
C LYS A 221 -1.13 0.52 11.96
N THR A 222 -2.07 1.29 12.48
CA THR A 222 -1.81 2.61 13.08
C THR A 222 -1.94 2.53 14.58
N LEU A 223 -1.02 3.16 15.30
CA LEU A 223 -0.99 3.26 16.76
C LEU A 223 -1.04 4.74 17.17
N SER A 224 -1.73 5.03 18.26
CA SER A 224 -1.62 6.33 18.94
C SER A 224 -0.42 6.27 19.88
N LEU A 225 0.42 7.30 19.88
CA LEU A 225 1.45 7.43 20.91
C LEU A 225 0.80 7.94 22.22
N PRO A 226 1.23 7.43 23.39
CA PRO A 226 0.82 8.01 24.67
C PRO A 226 1.17 9.50 24.70
N LYS A 227 0.32 10.31 25.33
CA LYS A 227 0.71 11.68 25.68
C LYS A 227 1.72 11.57 26.83
N GLU A 228 2.90 12.15 26.65
CA GLU A 228 3.84 12.43 27.75
C GLU A 228 3.23 13.39 28.77
#